data_AF-A0A0Q6CBZ8-F1
#
_entry.id   AF-A0A0Q6CBZ8-F1
#
_cell.length_a   1.000
_cell.length_b   1.000
_cell.length_c   1.000
_cell.angle_alpha   90.00
_cell.angle_beta   90.00
_cell.angle_gamma   90.00
#
_symmetry.space_group_name_H-M   'P 1'
#
loop_
_entity.id
_entity.type
_entity.pdbx_description
1 polymer ?
#
loop_
_entity_poly.entity_id
_entity_poly.type
_entity_poly.pdbx_seq_one_letter_code
_entity_poly.pdbx_strand_id
1 'polypeptide(L)'
;MSSSQSYTLRGQIRALETTTQVTLAVLALASGVFTYLGVRELLDGSATTVFFGAVIYSTSVSVAIYAFWSYLLRFMPHVRQPGSRRLLYVAMAMGACFIMAMSSWLNAAALAGSAALEQHLANTTEDYQQKFNAAHENALASQSLLPDLQLASQRFSGLADVERRSGALTGTSGSGTVVQLLSQMSAQLGSLQAEVEGSRTAIDTIFGDGGKRLSTMRELVSSGGPIAERSNAYAEEAVQLSGLITALQQTSVAPAVKRAAADLGQTFIAPVADGTDAELQNRQSEVVGRVEAAVKAQSVALAAAADEILARPVVEPLRFTPISAPEAVIRYARDFLPSWAGAIAIDLIPGVLIFILCIVQEVIRREDGEEMGEAEMSTADLMRALRIREKLRVAEAGTRDAQDEESGEIVVGAAGTGAEIVQRNDPVAPFPKTALR
;
A
#
# COMPACT_ATOMS: atom_id res chain seq x y z
N MET A 1 -51.81 12.58 35.57
CA MET A 1 -50.55 11.87 35.83
C MET A 1 -49.73 11.90 34.56
N SER A 2 -48.72 12.76 34.48
CA SER A 2 -47.76 12.71 33.37
C SER A 2 -46.94 11.45 33.56
N SER A 3 -46.95 10.52 32.60
CA SER A 3 -46.04 9.36 32.64
C SER A 3 -44.62 9.90 32.73
N SER A 4 -43.87 9.52 33.77
CA SER A 4 -42.46 9.89 33.93
C SER A 4 -41.69 9.50 32.67
N GLN A 5 -40.82 10.39 32.17
CA GLN A 5 -40.08 10.14 30.92
C GLN A 5 -39.24 8.85 31.03
N SER A 6 -38.69 8.56 32.20
CA SER A 6 -38.04 7.29 32.54
C SER A 6 -38.88 6.05 32.27
N TYR A 7 -40.18 6.08 32.60
CA TYR A 7 -41.09 4.97 32.28
C TYR A 7 -41.22 4.77 30.77
N THR A 8 -41.35 5.86 30.01
CA THR A 8 -41.45 5.80 28.54
C THR A 8 -40.17 5.29 27.88
N LEU A 9 -39.00 5.75 28.34
CA LEU A 9 -37.69 5.32 27.84
C LEU A 9 -37.42 3.83 28.14
N ARG A 10 -37.77 3.35 29.34
CA ARG A 10 -37.67 1.92 29.68
C ARG A 10 -38.57 1.05 28.80
N GLY A 11 -39.78 1.52 28.49
CA GLY A 11 -40.69 0.87 27.56
C GLY A 11 -40.09 0.76 26.15
N GLN A 12 -39.49 1.85 25.64
CA GLN A 12 -38.83 1.86 24.34
C GLN A 12 -37.60 0.95 24.29
N ILE A 13 -36.77 0.92 25.35
CA ILE A 13 -35.61 0.00 25.42
C ILE A 13 -36.07 -1.46 25.32
N ARG A 14 -37.11 -1.85 26.07
CA ARG A 14 -37.64 -3.23 26.00
C ARG A 14 -38.18 -3.57 24.61
N ALA A 15 -38.87 -2.63 23.96
CA ALA A 15 -39.34 -2.82 22.59
C ALA A 15 -38.19 -3.00 21.59
N LEU A 16 -37.07 -2.30 21.81
CA LEU A 16 -35.89 -2.36 20.95
C LEU A 16 -34.94 -3.53 21.28
N GLU A 17 -35.12 -4.25 22.38
CA GLU A 17 -34.20 -5.32 22.81
C GLU A 17 -34.10 -6.43 21.75
N THR A 18 -35.24 -6.93 21.28
CA THR A 18 -35.29 -7.94 20.21
C THR A 18 -34.71 -7.41 18.91
N THR A 19 -35.06 -6.18 18.52
CA THR A 19 -34.52 -5.54 17.32
C THR A 19 -33.01 -5.42 17.38
N THR A 20 -32.46 -4.97 18.51
CA THR A 20 -31.01 -4.79 18.72
C THR A 20 -30.27 -6.12 18.62
N GLN A 21 -30.81 -7.19 19.20
CA GLN A 21 -30.21 -8.52 19.12
C GLN A 21 -30.21 -9.07 17.68
N VAL A 22 -31.33 -8.90 16.97
CA VAL A 22 -31.42 -9.30 15.56
C VAL A 22 -30.48 -8.48 14.69
N THR A 23 -30.43 -7.15 14.87
CA THR A 23 -29.51 -6.27 14.14
C THR A 23 -28.07 -6.69 14.37
N LEU A 24 -27.68 -7.00 15.62
CA LEU A 24 -26.32 -7.45 15.91
C LEU A 24 -26.00 -8.79 15.23
N ALA A 25 -26.92 -9.74 15.27
CA ALA A 25 -26.76 -11.03 14.59
C ALA A 25 -26.60 -10.86 13.08
N VAL A 26 -27.40 -9.99 12.46
CA VAL A 26 -27.33 -9.68 11.03
C VAL A 26 -26.00 -9.00 10.66
N LEU A 27 -25.55 -8.02 11.44
CA LEU A 27 -24.27 -7.34 11.21
C LEU A 27 -23.08 -8.29 11.35
N ALA A 28 -23.06 -9.13 12.40
CA ALA A 28 -22.01 -10.11 12.62
C ALA A 28 -22.00 -11.19 11.52
N LEU A 29 -23.17 -11.60 11.03
CA LEU A 29 -23.29 -12.53 9.91
C LEU A 29 -22.80 -11.89 8.62
N ALA A 30 -23.19 -10.64 8.34
CA ALA A 30 -22.73 -9.90 7.16
C ALA A 30 -21.20 -9.76 7.13
N SER A 31 -20.61 -9.34 8.25
CA SER A 31 -19.15 -9.28 8.42
C SER A 31 -18.49 -10.66 8.26
N GLY A 32 -19.10 -11.72 8.80
CA GLY A 32 -18.67 -13.11 8.57
C GLY A 32 -18.66 -13.52 7.10
N VAL A 33 -19.74 -13.24 6.36
CA VAL A 33 -19.84 -13.56 4.92
C VAL A 33 -18.79 -12.82 4.11
N PHE A 34 -18.58 -11.53 4.38
CA PHE A 34 -17.55 -10.77 3.67
C PHE A 34 -16.13 -11.20 4.05
N THR A 35 -15.90 -11.53 5.32
CA THR A 35 -14.64 -12.12 5.78
C THR A 35 -14.38 -13.46 5.08
N TYR A 36 -15.40 -14.30 4.89
CA TYR A 36 -15.28 -15.54 4.12
C TYR A 36 -14.80 -15.27 2.69
N LEU A 37 -15.44 -14.33 1.99
CA LEU A 37 -15.08 -13.98 0.62
C LEU A 37 -13.64 -13.45 0.54
N GLY A 38 -13.24 -12.56 1.44
CA GLY A 38 -11.89 -12.01 1.48
C GLY A 38 -10.81 -13.05 1.81
N VAL A 39 -11.04 -13.93 2.80
CA VAL A 39 -10.08 -14.99 3.16
C VAL A 39 -9.94 -16.02 2.05
N ARG A 40 -11.04 -16.36 1.36
CA ARG A 40 -11.02 -17.35 0.28
C ARG A 40 -10.05 -16.95 -0.83
N GLU A 41 -9.86 -15.66 -1.07
CA GLU A 41 -8.92 -15.13 -2.06
C GLU A 41 -7.47 -15.04 -1.57
N LEU A 42 -7.26 -15.16 -0.25
CA LEU A 42 -5.93 -15.11 0.37
C LEU A 42 -5.31 -16.50 0.56
N LEU A 43 -6.16 -17.53 0.71
CA LEU A 43 -5.69 -18.89 0.96
C LEU A 43 -5.31 -19.60 -0.35
N ASP A 44 -4.09 -20.12 -0.38
CA ASP A 44 -3.62 -21.02 -1.42
C ASP A 44 -3.83 -22.49 -1.01
N GLY A 45 -4.25 -23.32 -1.97
CA GLY A 45 -4.34 -24.77 -1.77
C GLY A 45 -5.46 -25.43 -2.56
N SER A 46 -5.81 -26.65 -2.17
CA SER A 46 -6.95 -27.36 -2.76
C SER A 46 -8.25 -26.62 -2.47
N ALA A 47 -9.24 -26.72 -3.37
CA ALA A 47 -10.56 -26.12 -3.18
C ALA A 47 -11.18 -26.49 -1.81
N THR A 48 -10.96 -27.72 -1.36
CA THR A 48 -11.39 -28.22 -0.05
C THR A 48 -10.70 -27.50 1.11
N THR A 49 -9.37 -27.34 1.04
CA THR A 49 -8.59 -26.64 2.08
C THR A 49 -8.98 -25.18 2.19
N VAL A 50 -9.09 -24.49 1.06
CA VAL A 50 -9.48 -23.08 0.98
C VAL A 50 -10.90 -22.89 1.51
N PHE A 51 -11.84 -23.75 1.11
CA PHE A 51 -13.22 -23.72 1.58
C PHE A 51 -13.32 -23.88 3.10
N PHE A 52 -12.75 -24.95 3.66
CA PHE A 52 -12.83 -25.19 5.10
C PHE A 52 -12.06 -24.14 5.91
N GLY A 53 -10.89 -23.71 5.44
CA GLY A 53 -10.11 -22.64 6.07
C GLY A 53 -10.89 -21.34 6.15
N ALA A 54 -11.50 -20.92 5.04
CA ALA A 54 -12.31 -19.70 4.99
C ALA A 54 -13.57 -19.81 5.86
N VAL A 55 -14.27 -20.97 5.87
CA VAL A 55 -15.45 -21.20 6.74
C VAL A 55 -15.09 -21.13 8.22
N ILE A 56 -14.01 -21.80 8.64
CA ILE A 56 -13.58 -21.82 10.03
C ILE A 56 -13.20 -20.41 10.48
N TYR A 57 -12.41 -19.70 9.67
CA TYR A 57 -11.99 -18.34 10.00
C TYR A 57 -13.17 -17.38 10.08
N SER A 58 -14.01 -17.33 9.05
CA SER A 58 -15.17 -16.42 9.00
C SER A 58 -16.19 -16.68 10.11
N THR A 59 -16.47 -17.95 10.42
CA THR A 59 -17.38 -18.32 11.52
C THR A 59 -16.79 -17.90 12.86
N SER A 60 -15.50 -18.12 13.07
CA SER A 60 -14.80 -17.71 14.31
C SER A 60 -14.84 -16.21 14.51
N VAL A 61 -14.56 -15.43 13.45
CA VAL A 61 -14.62 -13.95 13.48
C VAL A 61 -16.05 -13.47 13.71
N SER A 62 -17.03 -14.02 13.01
CA SER A 62 -18.45 -13.66 13.16
C SER A 62 -18.95 -13.90 14.59
N VAL A 63 -18.67 -15.07 15.16
CA VAL A 63 -19.02 -15.39 16.55
C VAL A 63 -18.29 -14.48 17.54
N ALA A 64 -17.01 -14.18 17.32
CA ALA A 64 -16.24 -13.27 18.17
C ALA A 64 -16.82 -11.84 18.15
N ILE A 65 -17.16 -11.31 16.98
CA ILE A 65 -17.79 -9.99 16.82
C ILE A 65 -19.13 -9.96 17.54
N TYR A 66 -19.99 -10.95 17.28
CA TYR A 66 -21.30 -11.06 17.93
C TYR A 66 -21.17 -11.12 19.46
N ALA A 67 -20.30 -11.99 19.98
CA ALA A 67 -20.09 -12.16 21.40
C ALA A 67 -19.53 -10.89 22.05
N PHE A 68 -18.50 -10.29 21.46
CA PHE A 68 -17.86 -9.07 21.96
C PHE A 68 -18.87 -7.93 22.13
N TRP A 69 -19.63 -7.63 21.08
CA TRP A 69 -20.63 -6.58 21.12
C TRP A 69 -21.82 -6.93 22.02
N SER A 70 -22.25 -8.19 22.07
CA SER A 70 -23.29 -8.66 23.00
C SER A 70 -22.91 -8.43 24.46
N TYR A 71 -21.66 -8.73 24.82
CA TYR A 71 -21.15 -8.49 26.17
C TYR A 71 -21.15 -7.00 26.53
N LEU A 72 -20.69 -6.14 25.61
CA LEU A 72 -20.68 -4.69 25.86
C LEU A 72 -22.09 -4.10 25.93
N LEU A 73 -23.01 -4.50 25.04
CA LEU A 73 -24.42 -4.08 25.08
C LEU A 73 -25.08 -4.44 26.42
N ARG A 74 -24.74 -5.59 26.98
CA ARG A 74 -25.33 -6.07 28.24
C ARG A 74 -24.70 -5.44 29.47
N PHE A 75 -23.38 -5.29 29.51
CA PHE A 75 -22.69 -4.84 30.71
C PHE A 75 -22.46 -3.33 30.76
N MET A 76 -22.07 -2.70 29.66
CA MET A 76 -21.64 -1.30 29.67
C MET A 76 -22.69 -0.32 30.20
N PRO A 77 -23.99 -0.41 29.81
CA PRO A 77 -24.99 0.54 30.29
C PRO A 77 -25.29 0.45 31.79
N HIS A 78 -24.94 -0.66 32.44
CA HIS A 78 -25.24 -0.94 33.84
C HIS A 78 -24.08 -0.62 34.79
N VAL A 79 -22.86 -0.36 34.28
CA VAL A 79 -21.69 -0.06 35.12
C VAL A 79 -21.70 1.39 35.60
N ARG A 80 -21.80 1.56 36.92
CA ARG A 80 -21.94 2.87 37.59
C ARG A 80 -20.61 3.55 37.91
N GLN A 81 -19.58 2.77 38.26
CA GLN A 81 -18.32 3.34 38.76
C GLN A 81 -17.52 4.02 37.63
N PRO A 82 -17.12 5.30 37.77
CA PRO A 82 -16.41 6.03 36.71
C PRO A 82 -15.06 5.41 36.30
N GLY A 83 -14.37 4.75 37.24
CA GLY A 83 -13.15 4.00 36.95
C GLY A 83 -13.41 2.79 36.05
N SER A 84 -14.37 1.94 36.43
CA SER A 84 -14.76 0.74 35.68
C SER A 84 -15.36 1.05 34.32
N ARG A 85 -16.13 2.16 34.21
CA ARG A 85 -16.67 2.63 32.93
C ARG A 85 -15.58 3.08 31.97
N ARG A 86 -14.54 3.78 32.45
CA ARG A 86 -13.35 4.11 31.65
C ARG A 86 -12.62 2.87 31.15
N LEU A 87 -12.43 1.86 32.01
CA LEU A 87 -11.84 0.58 31.61
C LEU A 87 -12.66 -0.12 30.52
N LEU A 88 -13.99 -0.08 30.59
CA LEU A 88 -14.85 -0.63 29.54
C LEU A 88 -14.76 0.14 28.21
N TYR A 89 -14.61 1.47 28.23
CA TYR A 89 -14.35 2.22 27.00
C TYR A 89 -12.99 1.88 26.37
N VAL A 90 -11.96 1.68 27.21
CA VAL A 90 -10.65 1.21 26.73
C VAL A 90 -10.75 -0.19 26.14
N ALA A 91 -11.44 -1.12 26.82
CA ALA A 91 -11.68 -2.47 26.31
C ALA A 91 -12.50 -2.45 25.01
N MET A 92 -13.50 -1.56 24.91
CA MET A 92 -14.28 -1.36 23.70
C MET A 92 -13.42 -0.85 22.54
N ALA A 93 -12.59 0.16 22.77
CA ALA A 93 -11.68 0.70 21.75
C ALA A 93 -10.66 -0.36 21.31
N MET A 94 -10.09 -1.10 22.24
CA MET A 94 -9.15 -2.19 21.95
C MET A 94 -9.82 -3.31 21.13
N GLY A 95 -11.02 -3.75 21.53
CA GLY A 95 -11.75 -4.77 20.78
C GLY A 95 -12.21 -4.28 19.41
N ALA A 96 -12.62 -3.01 19.28
CA ALA A 96 -12.90 -2.39 17.99
C ALA A 96 -11.66 -2.39 17.07
N CYS A 97 -10.48 -2.06 17.59
CA CYS A 97 -9.23 -2.18 16.84
C CYS A 97 -8.93 -3.62 16.41
N PHE A 98 -9.14 -4.62 17.27
CA PHE A 98 -8.97 -6.03 16.90
C PHE A 98 -9.95 -6.45 15.80
N ILE A 99 -11.21 -6.04 15.89
CA ILE A 99 -12.22 -6.34 14.86
C ILE A 99 -11.80 -5.70 13.53
N MET A 100 -11.40 -4.44 13.53
CA MET A 100 -10.94 -3.77 12.31
C MET A 100 -9.73 -4.46 11.68
N ALA A 101 -8.76 -4.86 12.51
CA ALA A 101 -7.56 -5.54 12.04
C ALA A 101 -7.84 -6.93 11.45
N MET A 102 -8.82 -7.67 12.00
CA MET A 102 -9.14 -9.01 11.53
C MET A 102 -10.16 -9.03 10.39
N SER A 103 -11.10 -8.08 10.35
CA SER A 103 -12.28 -8.16 9.48
C SER A 103 -12.38 -7.02 8.46
N SER A 104 -12.24 -5.75 8.87
CA SER A 104 -12.60 -4.61 8.01
C SER A 104 -11.88 -4.57 6.66
N TRP A 105 -10.59 -4.91 6.61
CA TRP A 105 -9.85 -4.94 5.33
C TRP A 105 -10.28 -6.09 4.41
N LEU A 106 -10.63 -7.25 4.96
CA LEU A 106 -11.19 -8.39 4.20
C LEU A 106 -12.63 -8.09 3.74
N ASN A 107 -13.39 -7.37 4.56
CA ASN A 107 -14.73 -6.92 4.18
C ASN A 107 -14.66 -5.89 3.04
N ALA A 108 -13.68 -4.97 3.09
CA ALA A 108 -13.41 -4.04 2.00
C ALA A 108 -12.97 -4.77 0.73
N ALA A 109 -12.15 -5.83 0.86
CA ALA A 109 -11.77 -6.70 -0.24
C ALA A 109 -12.96 -7.42 -0.88
N ALA A 110 -13.90 -7.94 -0.08
CA ALA A 110 -15.11 -8.56 -0.62
C ALA A 110 -16.01 -7.57 -1.39
N LEU A 111 -16.01 -6.30 -1.00
CA LEU A 111 -16.84 -5.25 -1.63
C LEU A 111 -16.19 -4.64 -2.88
N ALA A 112 -14.86 -4.46 -2.86
CA ALA A 112 -14.14 -3.67 -3.87
C ALA A 112 -12.93 -4.37 -4.49
N GLY A 113 -12.64 -5.61 -4.10
CA GLY A 113 -11.45 -6.36 -4.53
C GLY A 113 -11.29 -6.44 -6.04
N SER A 114 -12.36 -6.78 -6.75
CA SER A 114 -12.34 -6.86 -8.21
C SER A 114 -12.03 -5.52 -8.87
N ALA A 115 -12.65 -4.44 -8.39
CA ALA A 115 -12.41 -3.09 -8.92
C ALA A 115 -11.00 -2.60 -8.61
N ALA A 116 -10.46 -2.91 -7.43
CA ALA A 116 -9.10 -2.57 -7.06
C ALA A 116 -8.06 -3.35 -7.90
N LEU A 117 -8.35 -4.61 -8.24
CA LEU A 117 -7.52 -5.38 -9.17
C LEU A 117 -7.60 -4.83 -10.59
N GLU A 118 -8.78 -4.44 -11.09
CA GLU A 118 -8.92 -3.78 -12.39
C GLU A 118 -8.10 -2.49 -12.45
N GLN A 119 -8.12 -1.69 -11.39
CA GLN A 119 -7.29 -0.49 -11.27
C GLN A 119 -5.80 -0.83 -11.25
N HIS A 120 -5.40 -1.90 -10.57
CA HIS A 120 -4.01 -2.37 -10.60
C HIS A 120 -3.54 -2.71 -12.01
N LEU A 121 -4.33 -3.47 -12.74
CA LEU A 121 -4.02 -3.87 -14.11
C LEU A 121 -4.01 -2.66 -15.06
N ALA A 122 -4.95 -1.72 -14.89
CA ALA A 122 -5.00 -0.48 -15.66
C ALA A 122 -3.72 0.35 -15.49
N ASN A 123 -3.34 0.66 -14.24
CA ASN A 123 -2.11 1.42 -13.95
C ASN A 123 -0.87 0.69 -14.46
N THR A 124 -0.82 -0.63 -14.29
CA THR A 124 0.30 -1.44 -14.79
C THR A 124 0.39 -1.40 -16.31
N THR A 125 -0.75 -1.35 -17.01
CA THR A 125 -0.80 -1.24 -18.48
C THR A 125 -0.23 0.10 -18.94
N GLU A 126 -0.55 1.18 -18.23
CA GLU A 126 0.00 2.52 -18.51
C GLU A 126 1.52 2.54 -18.31
N ASP A 127 2.03 1.93 -17.24
CA ASP A 127 3.48 1.81 -17.00
C ASP A 127 4.17 1.03 -18.12
N TYR A 128 3.57 -0.08 -18.57
CA TYR A 128 4.06 -0.84 -19.71
C TYR A 128 4.07 -0.01 -21.00
N GLN A 129 3.01 0.74 -21.28
CA GLN A 129 2.91 1.62 -22.46
C GLN A 129 4.02 2.68 -22.45
N GLN A 130 4.26 3.34 -21.32
CA GLN A 130 5.30 4.36 -21.18
C GLN A 130 6.68 3.77 -21.43
N LYS A 131 7.00 2.64 -20.79
CA LYS A 131 8.30 1.96 -20.96
C LYS A 131 8.49 1.44 -22.38
N PHE A 132 7.45 0.89 -22.99
CA PHE A 132 7.48 0.42 -24.37
C PHE A 132 7.76 1.56 -25.36
N ASN A 133 7.08 2.71 -25.19
CA ASN A 133 7.34 3.89 -26.02
C ASN A 133 8.77 4.41 -25.82
N ALA A 134 9.25 4.50 -24.59
CA ALA A 134 10.63 4.92 -24.31
C ALA A 134 11.67 3.97 -24.95
N ALA A 135 11.43 2.65 -24.90
CA ALA A 135 12.30 1.67 -25.54
C ALA A 135 12.29 1.81 -27.07
N HIS A 136 11.12 2.07 -27.67
CA HIS A 136 10.99 2.33 -29.10
C HIS A 136 11.71 3.61 -29.52
N GLU A 137 11.55 4.71 -28.78
CA GLU A 137 12.26 5.98 -29.03
C GLU A 137 13.79 5.83 -28.94
N ASN A 138 14.27 5.05 -27.97
CA ASN A 138 15.70 4.73 -27.85
C ASN A 138 16.19 3.88 -29.04
N ALA A 139 15.40 2.92 -29.52
CA ALA A 139 15.74 2.12 -30.69
C ALA A 139 15.78 2.97 -31.97
N LEU A 140 14.80 3.86 -32.17
CA LEU A 140 14.75 4.79 -33.30
C LEU A 140 15.90 5.80 -33.30
N ALA A 141 16.48 6.12 -32.15
CA ALA A 141 17.62 7.03 -32.03
C ALA A 141 18.77 6.66 -32.99
N SER A 142 19.00 5.36 -33.17
CA SER A 142 20.06 4.83 -34.05
C SER A 142 19.83 5.17 -35.53
N GLN A 143 18.60 5.48 -35.94
CA GLN A 143 18.28 5.90 -37.31
C GLN A 143 18.77 7.32 -37.61
N SER A 144 19.00 8.16 -36.60
CA SER A 144 19.58 9.49 -36.79
C SER A 144 21.00 9.46 -37.34
N LEU A 145 21.70 8.31 -37.21
CA LEU A 145 23.03 8.09 -37.76
C LEU A 145 23.01 7.85 -39.28
N LEU A 146 21.86 7.49 -39.86
CA LEU A 146 21.76 7.09 -41.26
C LEU A 146 22.19 8.19 -42.25
N PRO A 147 21.74 9.46 -42.12
CA PRO A 147 22.17 10.52 -43.02
C PRO A 147 23.68 10.78 -42.96
N ASP A 148 24.27 10.71 -41.76
CA ASP A 148 25.70 10.92 -41.56
C ASP A 148 26.54 9.78 -42.16
N LEU A 149 26.09 8.53 -42.01
CA LEU A 149 26.69 7.36 -42.65
C LEU A 149 26.63 7.45 -44.19
N GLN A 150 25.48 7.86 -44.73
CA GLN A 150 25.29 8.05 -46.17
C GLN A 150 26.21 9.15 -46.72
N LEU A 151 26.25 10.30 -46.06
CA LEU A 151 27.08 11.43 -46.45
C LEU A 151 28.58 11.07 -46.40
N ALA A 152 29.01 10.38 -45.35
CA ALA A 152 30.40 9.92 -45.22
C ALA A 152 30.75 8.89 -46.31
N SER A 153 29.88 7.92 -46.57
CA SER A 153 30.11 6.90 -47.61
C SER A 153 30.24 7.53 -49.01
N GLN A 154 29.33 8.47 -49.35
CA GLN A 154 29.36 9.18 -50.63
C GLN A 154 30.62 10.06 -50.79
N ARG A 155 31.08 10.69 -49.70
CA ARG A 155 32.33 11.48 -49.72
C ARG A 155 33.53 10.58 -50.02
N PHE A 156 33.65 9.42 -49.37
CA PHE A 156 34.77 8.51 -49.61
C PHE A 156 34.73 7.88 -51.01
N SER A 157 33.56 7.50 -51.52
CA SER A 157 33.45 6.98 -52.89
C SER A 157 33.79 8.06 -53.93
N GLY A 158 33.32 9.30 -53.73
CA GLY A 158 33.65 10.43 -54.59
C GLY A 158 35.15 10.75 -54.61
N LEU A 159 35.80 10.74 -53.44
CA LEU A 159 37.26 10.92 -53.34
C LEU A 159 38.02 9.79 -54.05
N ALA A 160 37.56 8.54 -53.92
CA ALA A 160 38.16 7.40 -54.61
C ALA A 160 38.03 7.51 -56.14
N ASP A 161 36.88 8.01 -56.63
CA ASP A 161 36.61 8.18 -58.06
C ASP A 161 37.43 9.32 -58.68
N VAL A 162 37.54 10.45 -57.98
CA VAL A 162 38.40 11.57 -58.39
C VAL A 162 39.84 11.09 -58.49
N GLU A 163 40.33 10.39 -57.47
CA GLU A 163 41.70 9.90 -57.47
C GLU A 163 41.98 8.89 -58.58
N ARG A 164 41.05 7.96 -58.84
CA ARG A 164 41.20 6.97 -59.90
C ARG A 164 41.29 7.60 -61.29
N ARG A 165 40.53 8.67 -61.54
CA ARG A 165 40.40 9.29 -62.87
C ARG A 165 41.49 10.32 -63.18
N SER A 166 41.84 11.16 -62.20
CA SER A 166 42.74 12.29 -62.43
C SER A 166 44.04 12.20 -61.64
N GLY A 167 44.15 11.30 -60.66
CA GLY A 167 45.25 11.33 -59.70
C GLY A 167 45.34 12.67 -58.97
N ALA A 168 44.21 13.38 -58.81
CA ALA A 168 44.23 14.74 -58.29
C ALA A 168 44.72 14.85 -56.84
N LEU A 169 44.72 13.74 -56.08
CA LEU A 169 45.20 13.69 -54.71
C LEU A 169 46.68 13.24 -54.63
N THR A 170 47.11 12.23 -55.38
CA THR A 170 48.52 11.74 -55.32
C THR A 170 49.41 12.14 -56.50
N GLY A 171 48.87 12.86 -57.48
CA GLY A 171 49.59 13.25 -58.71
C GLY A 171 49.74 12.12 -59.74
N THR A 172 49.28 10.90 -59.45
CA THR A 172 49.28 9.76 -60.36
C THR A 172 47.89 9.15 -60.46
N SER A 173 47.37 9.00 -61.69
CA SER A 173 46.04 8.38 -61.92
C SER A 173 46.13 6.86 -61.86
N GLY A 174 45.17 6.19 -61.23
CA GLY A 174 45.08 4.74 -61.25
C GLY A 174 44.45 4.12 -60.00
N SER A 175 44.49 2.79 -59.90
CA SER A 175 44.00 2.02 -58.74
C SER A 175 45.05 1.94 -57.62
N GLY A 176 45.55 3.08 -57.18
CA GLY A 176 46.53 3.14 -56.09
C GLY A 176 45.96 2.70 -54.74
N THR A 177 46.84 2.58 -53.74
CA THR A 177 46.53 2.23 -52.34
C THR A 177 45.52 3.19 -51.69
N VAL A 178 45.58 4.48 -52.00
CA VAL A 178 44.61 5.49 -51.53
C VAL A 178 43.20 5.19 -52.07
N VAL A 179 43.08 4.83 -53.34
CA VAL A 179 41.79 4.46 -53.95
C VAL A 179 41.22 3.21 -53.29
N GLN A 180 42.06 2.20 -53.01
CA GLN A 180 41.63 0.97 -52.33
C GLN A 180 41.12 1.26 -50.92
N LEU A 181 41.84 2.08 -50.15
CA LEU A 181 41.46 2.44 -48.80
C LEU A 181 40.14 3.23 -48.75
N LEU A 182 40.00 4.26 -49.59
CA LEU A 182 38.77 5.05 -49.70
C LEU A 182 37.57 4.19 -50.15
N SER A 183 37.80 3.24 -51.07
CA SER A 183 36.77 2.31 -51.52
C SER A 183 36.37 1.33 -50.40
N GLN A 184 37.33 0.83 -49.62
CA GLN A 184 37.07 -0.03 -48.47
C GLN A 184 36.26 0.71 -47.39
N MET A 185 36.61 1.96 -47.08
CA MET A 185 35.88 2.78 -46.11
C MET A 185 34.44 3.05 -46.56
N SER A 186 34.24 3.39 -47.83
CA SER A 186 32.89 3.55 -48.40
C SER A 186 32.08 2.25 -48.31
N ALA A 187 32.69 1.10 -48.61
CA ALA A 187 32.02 -0.20 -48.50
C ALA A 187 31.63 -0.54 -47.05
N GLN A 188 32.50 -0.27 -46.07
CA GLN A 188 32.23 -0.51 -44.66
C GLN A 188 31.12 0.41 -44.12
N LEU A 189 31.09 1.67 -44.52
CA LEU A 189 29.97 2.58 -44.18
C LEU A 189 28.68 2.18 -44.88
N GLY A 190 28.77 1.68 -46.12
CA GLY A 190 27.63 1.12 -46.86
C GLY A 190 27.04 -0.13 -46.19
N SER A 191 27.86 -1.01 -45.61
CA SER A 191 27.35 -2.16 -44.86
C SER A 191 26.65 -1.75 -43.57
N LEU A 192 27.18 -0.75 -42.85
CA LEU A 192 26.51 -0.19 -41.66
C LEU A 192 25.18 0.47 -42.03
N GLN A 193 25.13 1.18 -43.16
CA GLN A 193 23.90 1.77 -43.66
C GLN A 193 22.82 0.69 -43.87
N ALA A 194 23.17 -0.41 -44.54
CA ALA A 194 22.26 -1.53 -44.75
C ALA A 194 21.82 -2.20 -43.43
N GLU A 195 22.72 -2.27 -42.44
CA GLU A 195 22.41 -2.79 -41.09
C GLU A 195 21.43 -1.88 -40.34
N VAL A 196 21.62 -0.56 -40.40
CA VAL A 196 20.70 0.43 -39.80
C VAL A 196 19.32 0.40 -40.48
N GLU A 197 19.27 0.27 -41.81
CA GLU A 197 18.02 0.12 -42.57
C GLU A 197 17.32 -1.21 -42.25
N GLY A 198 18.05 -2.31 -42.10
CA GLY A 198 17.51 -3.60 -41.67
C GLY A 198 16.96 -3.56 -40.24
N SER A 199 17.68 -2.91 -39.33
CA SER A 199 17.26 -2.70 -37.94
C SER A 199 15.92 -1.93 -37.85
N ARG A 200 15.70 -0.93 -38.71
CA ARG A 200 14.40 -0.22 -38.78
C ARG A 200 13.22 -1.16 -39.02
N THR A 201 13.35 -2.09 -39.97
CA THR A 201 12.28 -3.04 -40.28
C THR A 201 12.00 -3.97 -39.08
N ALA A 202 13.05 -4.39 -38.37
CA ALA A 202 12.91 -5.18 -37.16
C ALA A 202 12.23 -4.38 -36.03
N ILE A 203 12.62 -3.12 -35.82
CA ILE A 203 12.01 -2.20 -34.83
C ILE A 203 10.52 -2.02 -35.11
N ASP A 204 10.13 -1.76 -36.37
CA ASP A 204 8.73 -1.57 -36.76
C ASP A 204 7.89 -2.83 -36.51
N THR A 205 8.46 -4.02 -36.76
CA THR A 205 7.81 -5.30 -36.49
C THR A 205 7.59 -5.50 -34.99
N ILE A 206 8.63 -5.32 -34.18
CA ILE A 206 8.54 -5.46 -32.71
C ILE A 206 7.56 -4.43 -32.14
N PHE A 207 7.58 -3.19 -32.65
CA PHE A 207 6.66 -2.15 -32.21
C PHE A 207 5.20 -2.48 -32.52
N GLY A 208 4.95 -2.98 -33.74
CA GLY A 208 3.62 -3.43 -34.16
C GLY A 208 3.10 -4.59 -33.31
N ASP A 209 3.94 -5.57 -33.00
CA ASP A 209 3.55 -6.70 -32.15
C ASP A 209 3.31 -6.26 -30.69
N GLY A 210 4.17 -5.41 -30.12
CA GLY A 210 3.94 -4.87 -28.78
C GLY A 210 2.67 -4.01 -28.68
N GLY A 211 2.33 -3.28 -29.74
CA GLY A 211 1.05 -2.56 -29.84
C GLY A 211 -0.17 -3.48 -29.79
N LYS A 212 -0.11 -4.66 -30.42
CA LYS A 212 -1.16 -5.68 -30.31
C LYS A 212 -1.28 -6.20 -28.88
N ARG A 213 -0.15 -6.52 -28.24
CA ARG A 213 -0.10 -6.99 -26.83
C ARG A 213 -0.73 -5.96 -25.89
N LEU A 214 -0.35 -4.69 -26.01
CA LEU A 214 -0.94 -3.59 -25.25
C LEU A 214 -2.45 -3.41 -25.51
N SER A 215 -2.92 -3.70 -26.73
CA SER A 215 -4.36 -3.72 -27.03
C SER A 215 -5.07 -4.85 -26.28
N THR A 216 -4.52 -6.07 -26.32
CA THR A 216 -5.06 -7.22 -25.58
C THR A 216 -5.06 -6.96 -24.08
N MET A 217 -3.99 -6.36 -23.53
CA MET A 217 -3.94 -5.99 -22.11
C MET A 217 -5.05 -5.01 -21.73
N ARG A 218 -5.31 -3.97 -22.54
CA ARG A 218 -6.43 -3.03 -22.33
C ARG A 218 -7.80 -3.71 -22.44
N GLU A 219 -7.94 -4.67 -23.33
CA GLU A 219 -9.16 -5.49 -23.44
C GLU A 219 -9.37 -6.36 -22.20
N LEU A 220 -8.32 -7.02 -21.70
CA LEU A 220 -8.38 -7.82 -20.47
C LEU A 220 -8.77 -6.98 -19.25
N VAL A 221 -8.27 -5.75 -19.15
CA VAL A 221 -8.64 -4.80 -18.09
C VAL A 221 -10.11 -4.38 -18.17
N SER A 222 -10.61 -4.09 -19.37
CA SER A 222 -11.93 -3.48 -19.59
C SER A 222 -13.08 -4.47 -19.83
N SER A 223 -12.75 -5.72 -20.13
CA SER A 223 -13.73 -6.79 -20.36
C SER A 223 -14.62 -7.02 -19.13
N GLY A 224 -15.71 -7.79 -19.27
CA GLY A 224 -16.49 -8.29 -18.15
C GLY A 224 -16.05 -9.69 -17.69
N GLY A 225 -16.50 -10.14 -16.53
CA GLY A 225 -16.29 -11.52 -16.05
C GLY A 225 -15.30 -11.65 -14.88
N PRO A 226 -14.89 -12.88 -14.52
CA PRO A 226 -14.03 -13.13 -13.36
C PRO A 226 -12.64 -12.51 -13.51
N ILE A 227 -12.31 -11.54 -12.65
CA ILE A 227 -11.03 -10.83 -12.69
C ILE A 227 -9.81 -11.74 -12.52
N ALA A 228 -9.92 -12.83 -11.77
CA ALA A 228 -8.81 -13.75 -11.51
C ALA A 228 -8.30 -14.43 -12.80
N GLU A 229 -9.22 -14.93 -13.65
CA GLU A 229 -8.86 -15.56 -14.91
C GLU A 229 -8.20 -14.56 -15.87
N ARG A 230 -8.76 -13.35 -15.94
CA ARG A 230 -8.21 -12.27 -16.76
C ARG A 230 -6.85 -11.81 -16.27
N SER A 231 -6.63 -11.75 -14.95
CA SER A 231 -5.34 -11.39 -14.38
C SER A 231 -4.26 -12.41 -14.75
N ASN A 232 -4.60 -13.69 -14.87
CA ASN A 232 -3.67 -14.73 -15.34
C ASN A 232 -3.32 -14.53 -16.82
N ALA A 233 -4.32 -14.30 -17.68
CA ALA A 233 -4.09 -13.99 -19.09
C ALA A 233 -3.28 -12.69 -19.27
N TYR A 234 -3.54 -11.68 -18.43
CA TYR A 234 -2.79 -10.42 -18.42
C TYR A 234 -1.33 -10.65 -18.07
N ALA A 235 -1.04 -11.53 -17.10
CA ALA A 235 0.32 -11.86 -16.71
C ALA A 235 1.13 -12.45 -17.89
N GLU A 236 0.50 -13.28 -18.72
CA GLU A 236 1.12 -13.84 -19.92
C GLU A 236 1.47 -12.74 -20.93
N GLU A 237 0.53 -11.85 -21.24
CA GLU A 237 0.76 -10.71 -22.15
C GLU A 237 1.84 -9.77 -21.60
N ALA A 238 1.86 -9.52 -20.29
CA ALA A 238 2.87 -8.69 -19.64
C ALA A 238 4.28 -9.26 -19.75
N VAL A 239 4.45 -10.58 -19.61
CA VAL A 239 5.73 -11.26 -19.82
C VAL A 239 6.18 -11.14 -21.28
N GLN A 240 5.26 -11.38 -22.23
CA GLN A 240 5.57 -11.26 -23.65
C GLN A 240 5.98 -9.83 -24.03
N LEU A 241 5.25 -8.82 -23.55
CA LEU A 241 5.57 -7.41 -23.77
C LEU A 241 6.92 -7.02 -23.15
N SER A 242 7.24 -7.54 -21.96
CA SER A 242 8.57 -7.35 -21.35
C SER A 242 9.70 -7.90 -22.22
N GLY A 243 9.46 -9.05 -22.86
CA GLY A 243 10.37 -9.62 -23.86
C GLY A 243 10.55 -8.71 -25.08
N LEU A 244 9.48 -8.13 -25.60
CA LEU A 244 9.53 -7.19 -26.73
C LEU A 244 10.25 -5.87 -26.37
N ILE A 245 10.05 -5.33 -25.16
CA ILE A 245 10.80 -4.17 -24.65
C ILE A 245 12.29 -4.47 -24.64
N THR A 246 12.67 -5.66 -24.17
CA THR A 246 14.06 -6.12 -24.15
C THR A 246 14.62 -6.28 -25.58
N ALA A 247 13.83 -6.84 -26.50
CA ALA A 247 14.22 -7.01 -27.89
C ALA A 247 14.44 -5.65 -28.60
N LEU A 248 13.62 -4.63 -28.34
CA LEU A 248 13.83 -3.27 -28.86
C LEU A 248 15.20 -2.72 -28.45
N GLN A 249 15.59 -2.92 -27.19
CA GLN A 249 16.89 -2.44 -26.70
C GLN A 249 18.07 -3.17 -27.34
N GLN A 250 17.93 -4.47 -27.55
CA GLN A 250 18.98 -5.30 -28.16
C GLN A 250 19.13 -5.06 -29.66
N THR A 251 18.12 -4.47 -30.31
CA THR A 251 18.13 -4.19 -31.76
C THR A 251 18.91 -2.91 -32.12
N SER A 252 19.42 -2.17 -31.12
CA SER A 252 20.21 -0.96 -31.37
C SER A 252 21.52 -1.26 -32.11
N VAL A 253 21.76 -0.51 -33.19
CA VAL A 253 22.98 -0.60 -34.03
C VAL A 253 24.08 0.35 -33.53
N ALA A 254 23.79 1.24 -32.58
CA ALA A 254 24.74 2.22 -32.05
C ALA A 254 26.09 1.60 -31.58
N PRO A 255 26.13 0.44 -30.89
CA PRO A 255 27.40 -0.21 -30.55
C PRO A 255 28.24 -0.61 -31.78
N ALA A 256 27.59 -1.08 -32.85
CA ALA A 256 28.27 -1.46 -34.09
C ALA A 256 28.82 -0.23 -34.82
N VAL A 257 28.04 0.85 -34.90
CA VAL A 257 28.48 2.13 -35.48
C VAL A 257 29.66 2.71 -34.70
N LYS A 258 29.61 2.72 -33.37
CA LYS A 258 30.72 3.19 -32.53
C LYS A 258 32.01 2.39 -32.80
N ARG A 259 31.91 1.05 -32.87
CA ARG A 259 33.07 0.19 -33.14
C ARG A 259 33.66 0.48 -34.51
N ALA A 260 32.82 0.54 -35.54
CA ALA A 260 33.29 0.81 -36.89
C ALA A 260 33.87 2.23 -37.03
N ALA A 261 33.30 3.23 -36.34
CA ALA A 261 33.86 4.56 -36.27
C ALA A 261 35.26 4.55 -35.65
N ALA A 262 35.45 3.85 -34.51
CA ALA A 262 36.77 3.72 -33.89
C ALA A 262 37.78 3.02 -34.83
N ASP A 263 37.38 1.95 -35.49
CA ASP A 263 38.23 1.20 -36.43
C ASP A 263 38.65 2.05 -37.64
N LEU A 264 37.74 2.89 -38.17
CA LEU A 264 38.04 3.82 -39.26
C LEU A 264 39.16 4.81 -38.89
N GLY A 265 39.18 5.29 -37.65
CA GLY A 265 40.19 6.23 -37.16
C GLY A 265 41.55 5.59 -36.84
N GLN A 266 41.59 4.29 -36.57
CA GLN A 266 42.83 3.57 -36.21
C GLN A 266 43.48 2.83 -37.39
N THR A 267 42.68 2.37 -38.35
CA THR A 267 43.14 1.49 -39.44
C THR A 267 43.73 2.25 -40.62
N PHE A 268 43.66 3.59 -40.63
CA PHE A 268 44.33 4.38 -41.66
C PHE A 268 45.85 4.25 -41.50
N ILE A 269 46.47 3.47 -42.37
CA ILE A 269 47.93 3.44 -42.55
C ILE A 269 48.22 4.25 -43.81
N ALA A 270 48.86 5.40 -43.64
CA ALA A 270 49.30 6.24 -44.75
C ALA A 270 50.13 5.40 -45.75
N PRO A 271 49.71 5.26 -47.01
CA PRO A 271 50.52 4.55 -48.00
C PRO A 271 51.85 5.24 -48.22
N VAL A 272 52.93 4.45 -48.39
CA VAL A 272 54.26 4.98 -48.67
C VAL A 272 54.24 5.66 -50.04
N ALA A 273 54.74 6.89 -50.12
CA ALA A 273 54.87 7.63 -51.37
C ALA A 273 55.78 6.86 -52.35
N ASP A 274 55.29 6.63 -53.58
CA ASP A 274 55.95 5.80 -54.61
C ASP A 274 56.46 6.62 -55.80
N GLY A 275 56.36 7.95 -55.73
CA GLY A 275 56.82 8.85 -56.77
C GLY A 275 58.32 8.72 -57.06
N THR A 276 58.72 8.77 -58.33
CA THR A 276 60.13 8.79 -58.77
C THR A 276 60.83 10.14 -58.54
N ASP A 277 60.07 11.18 -58.16
CA ASP A 277 60.51 12.55 -57.90
C ASP A 277 60.23 12.94 -56.43
N ALA A 278 61.20 13.57 -55.76
CA ALA A 278 61.08 14.04 -54.37
C ALA A 278 59.96 15.09 -54.19
N GLU A 279 59.65 15.88 -55.23
CA GLU A 279 58.54 16.85 -55.17
C GLU A 279 57.17 16.14 -55.19
N LEU A 280 57.05 15.06 -55.98
CA LEU A 280 55.85 14.24 -56.06
C LEU A 280 55.62 13.48 -54.74
N GLN A 281 56.69 12.93 -54.16
CA GLN A 281 56.62 12.25 -52.86
C GLN A 281 56.12 13.18 -51.73
N ASN A 282 56.63 14.41 -51.67
CA ASN A 282 56.18 15.39 -50.67
C ASN A 282 54.70 15.77 -50.85
N ARG A 283 54.24 15.99 -52.09
CA ARG A 283 52.82 16.26 -52.38
C ARG A 283 51.93 15.07 -51.99
N GLN A 284 52.35 13.85 -52.31
CA GLN A 284 51.65 12.62 -51.92
C GLN A 284 51.51 12.50 -50.40
N SER A 285 52.60 12.70 -49.65
CA SER A 285 52.56 12.65 -48.19
C SER A 285 51.65 13.72 -47.57
N GLU A 286 51.66 14.94 -48.11
CA GLU A 286 50.80 16.02 -47.61
C GLU A 286 49.32 15.72 -47.83
N VAL A 287 48.96 15.20 -49.01
CA VAL A 287 47.56 14.90 -49.34
C VAL A 287 47.05 13.67 -48.58
N VAL A 288 47.86 12.63 -48.46
CA VAL A 288 47.55 11.46 -47.61
C VAL A 288 47.32 11.92 -46.17
N GLY A 289 48.12 12.84 -45.64
CA GLY A 289 47.91 13.41 -44.30
C GLY A 289 46.62 14.23 -44.16
N ARG A 290 46.18 14.95 -45.21
CA ARG A 290 44.88 15.66 -45.20
C ARG A 290 43.71 14.68 -45.24
N VAL A 291 43.80 13.61 -46.02
CA VAL A 291 42.79 12.55 -46.06
C VAL A 291 42.72 11.83 -44.71
N GLU A 292 43.86 11.51 -44.11
CA GLU A 292 43.95 10.94 -42.76
C GLU A 292 43.24 11.82 -41.72
N ALA A 293 43.53 13.12 -41.72
CA ALA A 293 42.92 14.07 -40.81
C ALA A 293 41.40 14.16 -41.01
N ALA A 294 40.92 14.12 -42.26
CA ALA A 294 39.49 14.13 -42.57
C ALA A 294 38.79 12.83 -42.13
N VAL A 295 39.40 11.66 -42.37
CA VAL A 295 38.89 10.36 -41.89
C VAL A 295 38.81 10.37 -40.36
N LYS A 296 39.86 10.84 -39.69
CA LYS A 296 39.92 10.92 -38.23
C LYS A 296 38.88 11.88 -37.64
N ALA A 297 38.63 13.01 -38.28
CA ALA A 297 37.59 13.93 -37.85
C ALA A 297 36.20 13.29 -38.00
N GLN A 298 35.95 12.60 -39.11
CA GLN A 298 34.66 11.92 -39.36
C GLN A 298 34.43 10.75 -38.40
N SER A 299 35.46 9.95 -38.09
CA SER A 299 35.34 8.86 -37.13
C SER A 299 35.02 9.36 -35.73
N VAL A 300 35.65 10.45 -35.29
CA VAL A 300 35.35 11.08 -33.99
C VAL A 300 33.91 11.58 -33.94
N ALA A 301 33.42 12.25 -35.00
CA ALA A 301 32.04 12.73 -35.05
C ALA A 301 31.02 11.59 -34.99
N LEU A 302 31.23 10.52 -35.78
CA LEU A 302 30.35 9.36 -35.81
C LEU A 302 30.36 8.58 -34.49
N ALA A 303 31.53 8.43 -33.86
CA ALA A 303 31.67 7.82 -32.55
C ALA A 303 30.95 8.64 -31.47
N ALA A 304 31.07 9.96 -31.50
CA ALA A 304 30.40 10.86 -30.56
C ALA A 304 28.86 10.78 -30.69
N ALA A 305 28.34 10.76 -31.92
CA ALA A 305 26.90 10.59 -32.16
C ALA A 305 26.39 9.23 -31.66
N ALA A 306 27.16 8.15 -31.88
CA ALA A 306 26.84 6.85 -31.33
C ALA A 306 26.90 6.84 -29.79
N ASP A 307 27.86 7.53 -29.19
CA ASP A 307 27.98 7.67 -27.73
C ASP A 307 26.81 8.43 -27.11
N GLU A 308 26.29 9.47 -27.77
CA GLU A 308 25.10 10.18 -27.33
C GLU A 308 23.87 9.25 -27.26
N ILE A 309 23.74 8.35 -28.24
CA ILE A 309 22.66 7.35 -28.26
C ILE A 309 22.87 6.32 -27.14
N LEU A 310 24.10 5.84 -26.93
CA LEU A 310 24.42 4.88 -25.88
C LEU A 310 24.32 5.47 -24.46
N ALA A 311 24.43 6.78 -24.33
CA ALA A 311 24.24 7.50 -23.07
C ALA A 311 22.76 7.65 -22.68
N ARG A 312 21.81 7.36 -23.59
CA ARG A 312 20.37 7.40 -23.27
C ARG A 312 20.07 6.36 -22.17
N PRO A 313 19.18 6.68 -21.23
CA PRO A 313 18.88 5.77 -20.12
C PRO A 313 18.27 4.48 -20.64
N VAL A 314 18.80 3.35 -20.16
CA VAL A 314 18.26 2.01 -20.45
C VAL A 314 16.90 1.88 -19.77
N VAL A 315 15.89 1.41 -20.51
CA VAL A 315 14.55 1.19 -19.97
C VAL A 315 14.52 -0.14 -19.23
N GLU A 316 14.44 -0.13 -17.91
CA GLU A 316 14.34 -1.37 -17.16
C GLU A 316 13.01 -2.07 -17.47
N PRO A 317 13.01 -3.34 -17.91
CA PRO A 317 11.79 -4.11 -18.15
C PRO A 317 10.94 -4.14 -16.88
N LEU A 318 9.63 -3.89 -17.01
CA LEU A 318 8.71 -3.98 -15.89
C LEU A 318 8.48 -5.47 -15.59
N ARG A 319 8.65 -5.87 -14.32
CA ARG A 319 8.25 -7.21 -13.87
C ARG A 319 6.81 -7.14 -13.38
N PHE A 320 5.92 -7.90 -14.03
CA PHE A 320 4.57 -8.08 -13.51
C PHE A 320 4.60 -8.84 -12.18
N THR A 321 4.00 -8.26 -11.15
CA THR A 321 3.82 -8.90 -9.85
C THR A 321 2.32 -9.07 -9.59
N PRO A 322 1.78 -10.30 -9.66
CA PRO A 322 0.38 -10.50 -9.34
C PRO A 322 0.15 -10.16 -7.86
N ILE A 323 -0.96 -9.49 -7.58
CA ILE A 323 -1.40 -9.17 -6.22
C ILE A 323 -2.77 -9.77 -5.97
N SER A 324 -3.06 -10.09 -4.71
CA SER A 324 -4.40 -10.53 -4.30
C SER A 324 -5.36 -9.35 -4.22
N ALA A 325 -6.68 -9.61 -4.26
CA ALA A 325 -7.68 -8.54 -4.12
C ALA A 325 -7.60 -7.81 -2.77
N PRO A 326 -7.38 -8.49 -1.63
CA PRO A 326 -7.13 -7.82 -0.36
C PRO A 326 -5.91 -6.90 -0.39
N GLU A 327 -4.81 -7.33 -1.04
CA GLU A 327 -3.63 -6.49 -1.21
C GLU A 327 -3.92 -5.28 -2.11
N ALA A 328 -4.67 -5.46 -3.19
CA ALA A 328 -5.07 -4.40 -4.10
C ALA A 328 -5.89 -3.33 -3.37
N VAL A 329 -6.87 -3.72 -2.54
CA VAL A 329 -7.70 -2.78 -1.77
C VAL A 329 -6.89 -1.99 -0.75
N ILE A 330 -5.82 -2.56 -0.19
CA ILE A 330 -4.89 -1.83 0.68
C ILE A 330 -4.05 -0.84 -0.16
N ARG A 331 -3.49 -1.30 -1.28
CA ARG A 331 -2.64 -0.49 -2.16
C ARG A 331 -3.39 0.73 -2.72
N TYR A 332 -4.65 0.53 -3.12
CA TYR A 332 -5.53 1.55 -3.70
C TYR A 332 -6.58 2.07 -2.69
N ALA A 333 -6.30 2.00 -1.39
CA ALA A 333 -7.29 2.29 -0.34
C ALA A 333 -7.95 3.68 -0.45
N ARG A 334 -7.22 4.67 -0.98
CA ARG A 334 -7.73 6.03 -1.17
C ARG A 334 -8.84 6.12 -2.22
N ASP A 335 -8.81 5.25 -3.22
CA ASP A 335 -9.79 5.26 -4.31
C ASP A 335 -11.08 4.51 -3.91
N PHE A 336 -10.99 3.64 -2.91
CA PHE A 336 -12.11 2.83 -2.40
C PHE A 336 -12.57 3.25 -0.99
N LEU A 337 -12.44 4.53 -0.63
CA LEU A 337 -12.90 5.07 0.65
C LEU A 337 -14.36 4.71 1.01
N PRO A 338 -15.34 4.74 0.08
CA PRO A 338 -16.70 4.32 0.40
C PRO A 338 -16.81 2.86 0.83
N SER A 339 -16.06 1.97 0.19
CA SER A 339 -16.03 0.54 0.52
C SER A 339 -15.36 0.29 1.86
N TRP A 340 -14.26 1.00 2.15
CA TRP A 340 -13.62 1.00 3.47
C TRP A 340 -14.55 1.53 4.56
N ALA A 341 -15.25 2.64 4.31
CA ALA A 341 -16.20 3.21 5.25
C ALA A 341 -17.35 2.23 5.52
N GLY A 342 -17.89 1.58 4.49
CA GLY A 342 -18.91 0.54 4.63
C GLY A 342 -18.42 -0.67 5.45
N ALA A 343 -17.23 -1.16 5.14
CA ALA A 343 -16.61 -2.29 5.85
C ALA A 343 -16.38 -2.00 7.35
N ILE A 344 -15.81 -0.84 7.67
CA ILE A 344 -15.60 -0.39 9.04
C ILE A 344 -16.95 -0.14 9.74
N ALA A 345 -17.93 0.44 9.05
CA ALA A 345 -19.24 0.70 9.62
C ALA A 345 -19.96 -0.59 10.02
N ILE A 346 -19.94 -1.63 9.19
CA ILE A 346 -20.53 -2.94 9.52
C ILE A 346 -19.95 -3.48 10.84
N ASP A 347 -18.64 -3.35 11.02
CA ASP A 347 -17.95 -3.83 12.21
C ASP A 347 -18.21 -2.97 13.46
N LEU A 348 -18.38 -1.64 13.30
CA LEU A 348 -18.40 -0.66 14.40
C LEU A 348 -19.76 -0.05 14.74
N ILE A 349 -20.80 -0.21 13.92
CA ILE A 349 -22.17 0.25 14.21
C ILE A 349 -22.67 -0.18 15.61
N PRO A 350 -22.40 -1.41 16.10
CA PRO A 350 -22.81 -1.79 17.44
C PRO A 350 -22.24 -0.89 18.55
N GLY A 351 -21.06 -0.30 18.35
CA GLY A 351 -20.49 0.69 19.26
C GLY A 351 -21.35 1.96 19.39
N VAL A 352 -21.95 2.40 18.28
CA VAL A 352 -22.90 3.54 18.27
C VAL A 352 -24.16 3.19 19.05
N LEU A 353 -24.69 1.97 18.87
CA LEU A 353 -25.86 1.50 19.62
C LEU A 353 -25.59 1.47 21.13
N ILE A 354 -24.41 0.99 21.54
CA ILE A 354 -23.98 1.00 22.94
C ILE A 354 -23.90 2.43 23.47
N PHE A 355 -23.36 3.38 22.68
CA PHE A 355 -23.26 4.77 23.08
C PHE A 355 -24.63 5.40 23.33
N ILE A 356 -25.60 5.17 22.42
CA ILE A 356 -26.99 5.60 22.59
C ILE A 356 -27.60 5.00 23.85
N LEU A 357 -27.46 3.68 24.06
CA LEU A 357 -27.98 3.00 25.25
C LEU A 357 -27.38 3.53 26.56
N CYS A 358 -26.09 3.86 26.57
CA CYS A 358 -25.44 4.47 27.73
C CYS A 358 -26.02 5.84 28.06
N ILE A 359 -26.32 6.67 27.05
CA ILE A 359 -26.95 7.99 27.22
C ILE A 359 -28.36 7.81 27.79
N VAL A 360 -29.18 6.96 27.18
CA VAL A 360 -30.57 6.75 27.63
C VAL A 360 -30.60 6.22 29.05
N GLN A 361 -29.73 5.26 29.39
CA GLN A 361 -29.63 4.73 30.76
C GLN A 361 -29.11 5.76 31.77
N GLU A 362 -28.31 6.75 31.36
CA GLU A 362 -27.91 7.86 32.23
C GLU A 362 -29.09 8.79 32.54
N VAL A 363 -29.91 9.12 31.53
CA VAL A 363 -31.11 9.94 31.69
C VAL A 363 -32.11 9.27 32.63
N ILE A 364 -32.41 7.98 32.40
CA ILE A 364 -33.31 7.20 33.27
C ILE A 364 -32.80 7.23 34.73
N ARG A 365 -31.50 7.03 34.94
CA ARG A 365 -30.91 7.02 36.29
C ARG A 365 -30.97 8.38 36.97
N ARG A 366 -30.80 9.46 36.23
CA ARG A 366 -30.85 10.82 36.77
C ARG A 366 -32.25 11.15 37.27
N GLU A 367 -33.27 10.84 36.48
CA GLU A 367 -34.66 11.04 36.86
C GLU A 367 -35.08 10.12 38.01
N ASP A 368 -34.73 8.83 37.99
CA ASP A 368 -35.01 7.92 39.12
C ASP A 368 -34.36 8.41 40.42
N GLY A 369 -33.16 9.01 40.32
CA GLY A 369 -32.45 9.60 41.46
C GLY A 369 -33.08 10.91 41.96
N GLU A 370 -33.68 11.70 41.07
CA GLU A 370 -34.47 12.89 41.40
C GLU A 370 -35.83 12.49 42.03
N GLU A 371 -36.51 11.46 41.51
CA GLU A 371 -37.77 10.90 42.06
C GLU A 371 -37.57 10.19 43.42
N MET A 372 -36.48 9.44 43.61
CA MET A 372 -36.13 8.85 44.93
C MET A 372 -35.79 9.92 45.98
N GLY A 373 -35.32 11.09 45.56
CA GLY A 373 -35.08 12.23 46.44
C GLY A 373 -36.36 12.84 47.02
N GLU A 374 -37.50 12.64 46.37
CA GLU A 374 -38.79 13.21 46.77
C GLU A 374 -39.78 12.19 47.40
N ALA A 375 -39.62 10.86 47.19
CA ALA A 375 -40.74 9.95 47.41
C ALA A 375 -40.56 8.65 48.24
N GLU A 376 -39.37 8.25 48.72
CA GLU A 376 -39.26 6.97 49.47
C GLU A 376 -38.51 7.08 50.81
N MET A 377 -39.20 7.59 51.83
CA MET A 377 -38.93 7.15 53.20
C MET A 377 -39.69 5.84 53.42
N SER A 378 -38.98 4.71 53.47
CA SER A 378 -39.60 3.43 53.81
C SER A 378 -40.33 3.52 55.15
N THR A 379 -41.43 2.80 55.35
CA THR A 379 -42.11 2.72 56.65
C THR A 379 -41.15 2.26 57.75
N ALA A 380 -40.14 1.46 57.40
CA ALA A 380 -39.06 1.08 58.32
C ALA A 380 -38.17 2.27 58.71
N ASP A 381 -37.85 3.15 57.75
CA ASP A 381 -37.07 4.37 58.00
C ASP A 381 -37.86 5.41 58.77
N LEU A 382 -39.17 5.54 58.52
CA LEU A 382 -40.07 6.37 59.32
C LEU A 382 -40.19 5.84 60.77
N MET A 383 -40.34 4.53 60.95
CA MET A 383 -40.37 3.91 62.27
C MET A 383 -39.03 4.04 63.01
N ARG A 384 -37.91 3.99 62.27
CA ARG A 384 -36.57 4.23 62.84
C ARG A 384 -36.38 5.69 63.23
N ALA A 385 -36.84 6.63 62.41
CA ALA A 385 -36.83 8.06 62.70
C ALA A 385 -37.71 8.38 63.93
N LEU A 386 -38.90 7.78 64.05
CA LEU A 386 -39.78 7.95 65.21
C LEU A 386 -39.16 7.38 66.50
N ARG A 387 -38.51 6.21 66.46
CA ARG A 387 -37.78 5.68 67.63
C ARG A 387 -36.61 6.57 68.04
N ILE A 388 -35.89 7.15 67.07
CA ILE A 388 -34.81 8.10 67.35
C ILE A 388 -35.38 9.35 68.01
N ARG A 389 -36.53 9.85 67.53
CA ARG A 389 -37.25 10.98 68.14
C ARG A 389 -37.68 10.69 69.58
N GLU A 390 -38.22 9.50 69.84
CA GLU A 390 -38.62 9.06 71.19
C GLU A 390 -37.42 9.05 72.15
N LYS A 391 -36.29 8.47 71.71
CA LYS A 391 -35.06 8.41 72.49
C LYS A 391 -34.48 9.80 72.78
N LEU A 392 -34.52 10.70 71.80
CA LEU A 392 -34.12 12.09 72.01
C LEU A 392 -35.04 12.80 73.00
N ARG A 393 -36.35 12.57 72.94
CA ARG A 393 -37.31 13.15 73.89
C ARG A 393 -37.08 12.65 75.32
N VAL A 394 -36.74 11.37 75.48
CA VAL A 394 -36.40 10.78 76.79
C VAL A 394 -35.06 11.31 77.28
N ALA A 395 -34.07 11.49 76.40
CA ALA A 395 -32.81 12.14 76.74
C ALA A 395 -33.04 13.60 77.18
N GLU A 396 -33.85 14.37 76.46
CA GLU A 396 -34.22 15.75 76.83
C GLU A 396 -35.00 15.82 78.15
N ALA A 397 -35.87 14.84 78.42
CA ALA A 397 -36.57 14.74 79.70
C ALA A 397 -35.61 14.38 80.86
N GLY A 398 -34.67 13.45 80.64
CA GLY A 398 -33.63 13.13 81.61
C GLY A 398 -32.62 14.26 81.82
N THR A 399 -32.42 15.12 80.82
CA THR A 399 -31.58 16.33 80.95
C THR A 399 -32.30 17.42 81.74
N ARG A 400 -33.64 17.46 81.71
CA ARG A 400 -34.46 18.34 82.57
C ARG A 400 -34.47 17.86 84.03
N ASP A 401 -34.61 16.56 84.28
CA ASP A 401 -34.53 16.01 85.64
C ASP A 401 -33.12 16.15 86.25
N ALA A 402 -32.06 16.06 85.44
CA ALA A 402 -30.68 16.27 85.91
C ALA A 402 -30.33 17.75 86.20
N GLN A 403 -31.07 18.71 85.64
CA GLN A 403 -30.90 20.14 85.96
C GLN A 403 -31.63 20.55 87.25
N ASP A 404 -32.62 19.77 87.70
CA ASP A 404 -33.33 19.99 88.98
C ASP A 404 -32.66 19.29 90.18
N GLU A 405 -31.69 18.39 89.97
CA GLU A 405 -30.92 17.72 91.04
C GLU A 405 -29.52 18.32 91.34
N GLU A 406 -28.96 19.21 90.50
CA GLU A 406 -27.71 19.94 90.81
C GLU A 406 -27.97 21.22 91.64
N SER A 407 -28.33 21.04 92.91
CA SER A 407 -28.17 22.05 93.96
C SER A 407 -27.84 21.39 95.31
N GLY A 408 -26.54 21.35 95.62
CA GLY A 408 -25.96 20.87 96.89
C GLY A 408 -25.33 19.48 96.73
N GLU A 409 -24.10 19.18 97.10
CA GLU A 409 -23.18 19.79 98.07
C GLU A 409 -21.76 19.24 97.80
N ILE A 410 -20.75 20.08 98.03
CA ILE A 410 -19.31 19.80 97.82
C ILE A 410 -18.77 19.01 99.02
N VAL A 411 -18.03 17.92 98.78
CA VAL A 411 -17.07 17.37 99.76
C VAL A 411 -15.75 16.99 99.09
N VAL A 412 -14.66 17.59 99.60
CA VAL A 412 -13.26 17.38 99.22
C VAL A 412 -12.64 16.30 100.11
N GLY A 413 -11.91 15.35 99.53
CA GLY A 413 -11.04 14.40 100.24
C GLY A 413 -10.16 13.60 99.29
N ALA A 414 -8.85 13.56 99.54
CA ALA A 414 -7.79 13.42 98.54
C ALA A 414 -7.18 12.00 98.35
N ALA A 415 -6.60 11.83 97.15
CA ALA A 415 -5.39 11.09 96.73
C ALA A 415 -5.31 9.54 96.86
N GLY A 416 -5.14 8.89 95.69
CA GLY A 416 -4.66 7.51 95.55
C GLY A 416 -4.48 7.12 94.07
N THR A 417 -3.23 6.99 93.63
CA THR A 417 -2.71 6.69 92.29
C THR A 417 -2.95 5.27 91.76
N GLY A 418 -3.22 5.16 90.44
CA GLY A 418 -2.59 4.17 89.54
C GLY A 418 -3.43 2.96 89.08
N ALA A 419 -3.77 2.91 87.79
CA ALA A 419 -3.51 1.75 86.90
C ALA A 419 -4.00 2.01 85.46
N GLU A 420 -3.05 1.91 84.55
CA GLU A 420 -3.07 2.03 83.10
C GLU A 420 -3.62 0.73 82.47
N ILE A 421 -4.60 0.81 81.54
CA ILE A 421 -5.04 -0.35 80.75
C ILE A 421 -4.51 -0.20 79.33
N VAL A 422 -3.43 -0.94 79.05
CA VAL A 422 -2.81 -1.10 77.73
C VAL A 422 -3.57 -2.18 76.95
N GLN A 423 -4.08 -1.81 75.76
CA GLN A 423 -4.72 -2.72 74.81
C GLN A 423 -3.63 -3.44 73.98
N ARG A 424 -3.45 -4.74 74.20
CA ARG A 424 -2.48 -5.59 73.49
C ARG A 424 -3.14 -6.19 72.24
N ASN A 425 -2.64 -5.83 71.06
CA ASN A 425 -2.99 -6.45 69.78
C ASN A 425 -2.00 -7.60 69.48
N ASP A 426 -2.49 -8.84 69.36
CA ASP A 426 -1.71 -9.96 68.83
C ASP A 426 -2.02 -10.16 67.33
N PRO A 427 -1.01 -10.39 66.46
CA PRO A 427 -1.22 -10.60 65.03
C PRO A 427 -1.54 -12.05 64.64
N VAL A 428 -2.31 -12.17 63.57
CA VAL A 428 -2.90 -13.36 62.93
C VAL A 428 -1.86 -14.39 62.43
N ALA A 429 -2.11 -15.68 62.68
CA ALA A 429 -1.31 -16.80 62.16
C ALA A 429 -1.70 -17.18 60.70
N PRO A 430 -0.75 -17.65 59.85
CA PRO A 430 -1.02 -17.97 58.44
C PRO A 430 -1.49 -19.42 58.21
N PHE A 431 -2.39 -19.61 57.23
CA PHE A 431 -2.95 -20.89 56.80
C PHE A 431 -1.94 -21.83 56.10
N PRO A 432 -2.07 -23.17 56.24
CA PRO A 432 -1.17 -24.13 55.61
C PRO A 432 -1.54 -24.46 54.14
N LYS A 433 -0.50 -24.66 53.33
CA LYS A 433 -0.54 -25.01 51.90
C LYS A 433 -0.85 -26.51 51.71
N THR A 434 -1.79 -26.81 50.82
CA THR A 434 -2.12 -28.16 50.37
C THR A 434 -1.04 -28.71 49.44
N ALA A 435 -0.51 -29.90 49.74
CA ALA A 435 0.45 -30.62 48.91
C ALA A 435 -0.26 -31.55 47.92
N LEU A 436 0.28 -31.60 46.71
CA LEU A 436 -0.04 -32.52 45.62
C LEU A 436 0.23 -33.98 46.00
N ARG A 437 -0.65 -34.87 45.55
CA ARG A 437 -0.31 -36.20 45.04
C ARG A 437 -1.20 -36.54 43.86
#